data_AF-A0AAN6XVU7-F1
#
_entry.id   AF-A0AAN6XVU7-F1
#
_cell.length_a   1.000
_cell.length_b   1.000
_cell.length_c   1.000
_cell.angle_alpha   90.00
_cell.angle_beta   90.00
_cell.angle_gamma   90.00
#
_symmetry.space_group_name_H-M   'P 1'
#
loop_
_entity.id
_entity.type
_entity.pdbx_description
1 polymer ?
#
loop_
_entity_poly.entity_id
_entity_poly.type
_entity_poly.pdbx_seq_one_letter_code
_entity_poly.pdbx_strand_id
1 'polypeptide(L)'
;MDTIIHDKQSQDLKARVDRSRVVTHGKPALGRMLLRLHMYRCTVDVEGCRGYYEDLSRVDGEYLEWRETVLAKQPPPWAFVQANTFLDESTGSVTLKEYDAAVEGVIQSWAERSV
;
A
#
# COMPACT_ATOMS: atom_id res chain seq x y z
N MET A 1 -3.54 -18.89 15.14
CA MET A 1 -4.83 -18.23 14.83
C MET A 1 -4.46 -16.84 14.35
N ASP A 2 -4.86 -16.48 13.14
CA ASP A 2 -4.66 -15.11 12.67
C ASP A 2 -5.63 -14.23 13.46
N THR A 3 -5.11 -13.17 14.09
CA THR A 3 -5.89 -12.41 15.07
C THR A 3 -5.46 -10.96 15.04
N ILE A 4 -6.46 -10.08 14.98
CA ILE A 4 -6.30 -8.65 15.20
C ILE A 4 -6.51 -8.39 16.69
N ILE A 5 -5.55 -7.69 17.30
CA ILE A 5 -5.63 -7.28 18.70
C ILE A 5 -5.77 -5.76 18.68
N HIS A 6 -6.90 -5.27 19.18
CA HIS A 6 -7.23 -3.85 19.24
C HIS A 6 -7.29 -3.39 20.69
N ASP A 7 -6.44 -2.43 21.05
CA ASP A 7 -6.49 -1.71 22.31
C ASP A 7 -6.91 -0.27 22.06
N LYS A 8 -8.18 0.02 22.38
CA LYS A 8 -8.77 1.36 22.20
C LYS A 8 -8.15 2.41 23.12
N GLN A 9 -7.68 2.04 24.31
CA GLN A 9 -7.17 3.00 25.27
C GLN A 9 -5.79 3.50 24.85
N SER A 10 -4.91 2.59 24.42
CA SER A 10 -3.59 2.94 23.90
C SER A 10 -3.58 3.27 22.40
N GLN A 11 -4.76 3.26 21.76
CA GLN A 11 -4.94 3.45 20.32
C GLN A 11 -4.00 2.53 19.53
N ASP A 12 -3.93 1.24 19.88
CA ASP A 12 -3.00 0.29 19.28
C ASP A 12 -3.72 -0.85 18.56
N LEU A 13 -3.24 -1.18 17.36
CA LEU A 13 -3.82 -2.21 16.51
C LEU A 13 -2.69 -3.13 16.02
N LYS A 14 -2.72 -4.40 16.43
CA LYS A 14 -1.70 -5.39 16.07
C LYS A 14 -2.31 -6.50 15.22
N ALA A 15 -1.81 -6.65 14.00
CA ALA A 15 -2.13 -7.79 13.15
C ALA A 15 -1.12 -8.92 13.38
N ARG A 16 -1.61 -10.12 13.72
CA ARG A 16 -0.79 -11.33 13.83
C ARG A 16 -1.12 -12.29 12.68
N VAL A 17 -0.09 -12.68 11.94
CA VAL A 17 -0.19 -13.61 10.82
C VAL A 17 0.64 -14.86 11.12
N ASP A 18 0.00 -16.03 11.09
CA ASP A 18 0.63 -17.33 11.25
C ASP A 18 1.30 -17.77 9.94
N ARG A 19 2.63 -17.61 9.88
CA ARG A 19 3.42 -17.94 8.69
C ARG A 19 3.23 -19.39 8.22
N SER A 20 2.99 -20.33 9.14
CA SER A 20 2.79 -21.75 8.80
C SER A 20 1.50 -21.99 8.00
N ARG A 21 0.52 -21.09 8.12
CA ARG A 21 -0.79 -21.18 7.46
C ARG A 21 -0.85 -20.46 6.12
N VAL A 22 0.18 -19.70 5.75
CA VAL A 22 0.21 -18.96 4.48
C VAL A 22 0.03 -19.91 3.30
N VAL A 23 0.76 -21.02 3.27
CA VAL A 23 0.68 -21.98 2.15
C VAL A 23 -0.60 -22.82 2.22
N THR A 24 -1.00 -23.25 3.41
CA THR A 24 -2.10 -24.21 3.59
C THR A 24 -3.48 -23.57 3.56
N HIS A 25 -3.63 -22.34 4.05
CA HIS A 25 -4.92 -21.63 4.15
C HIS A 25 -4.93 -20.38 3.29
N GLY A 26 -3.88 -19.55 3.39
CA GLY A 26 -3.79 -18.27 2.68
C GLY A 26 -3.81 -18.43 1.16
N LYS A 27 -2.92 -19.26 0.61
CA LYS A 27 -2.82 -19.49 -0.84
C LYS A 27 -4.12 -20.05 -1.44
N PRO A 28 -4.77 -21.09 -0.86
CA PRO A 28 -6.07 -21.55 -1.35
C PRO A 28 -7.18 -20.50 -1.23
N ALA A 29 -7.23 -19.73 -0.13
CA ALA A 29 -8.23 -18.67 0.04
C ALA A 29 -8.10 -17.57 -1.03
N LEU A 30 -6.88 -17.08 -1.24
CA LEU A 30 -6.58 -16.11 -2.31
C LEU A 30 -6.88 -16.69 -3.69
N GLY A 31 -6.52 -17.95 -3.95
CA GLY A 31 -6.81 -18.61 -5.22
C GLY A 31 -8.30 -18.66 -5.55
N ARG A 32 -9.14 -19.00 -4.57
CA ARG A 32 -10.61 -18.99 -4.75
C ARG A 32 -11.16 -17.58 -5.01
N MET A 33 -10.70 -16.60 -4.23
CA MET A 33 -11.12 -15.21 -4.40
C MET A 33 -10.74 -14.67 -5.80
N LEU A 34 -9.49 -14.86 -6.21
CA LEU A 34 -8.98 -14.38 -7.51
C LEU A 34 -9.69 -15.07 -8.68
N LEU A 35 -9.91 -16.38 -8.60
CA LEU A 35 -10.66 -17.11 -9.64
C LEU A 35 -12.08 -16.57 -9.76
N ARG A 36 -12.78 -16.33 -8.65
CA ARG A 36 -14.14 -15.78 -8.64
C ARG A 36 -14.19 -14.38 -9.27
N LEU A 37 -13.31 -13.47 -8.85
CA LEU A 37 -13.21 -12.13 -9.43
C LEU A 37 -12.89 -12.17 -10.93
N HIS A 38 -11.99 -13.07 -11.35
CA HIS A 38 -11.63 -13.24 -12.75
C HIS A 38 -12.81 -13.73 -13.59
N MET A 39 -13.56 -14.74 -13.12
CA MET A 39 -14.74 -15.24 -13.82
C MET A 39 -15.78 -14.12 -14.00
N TYR A 40 -16.14 -13.40 -12.93
CA TYR A 40 -17.09 -12.29 -13.03
C TYR A 40 -16.67 -11.24 -14.07
N ARG A 41 -15.38 -10.87 -14.08
CA ARG A 41 -14.83 -9.93 -15.07
C ARG A 41 -14.93 -10.47 -16.49
N CYS A 42 -14.54 -11.73 -16.72
CA CYS A 42 -14.49 -12.33 -18.06
C CYS A 42 -15.87 -12.64 -18.64
N THR A 43 -16.88 -12.86 -17.79
CA THR A 43 -18.27 -13.11 -18.22
C THR A 43 -19.17 -11.88 -18.13
N VAL A 44 -18.64 -10.72 -17.72
CA VAL A 44 -19.40 -9.48 -17.52
C VAL A 44 -20.57 -9.66 -16.55
N ASP A 45 -20.39 -10.50 -15.52
CA ASP A 45 -21.40 -10.71 -14.48
C ASP A 45 -21.28 -9.60 -13.42
N VAL A 46 -21.88 -8.46 -13.72
CA VAL A 46 -21.80 -7.25 -12.89
C VAL A 46 -22.54 -7.43 -11.56
N GLU A 47 -23.72 -8.05 -11.59
CA GLU A 47 -24.55 -8.22 -10.39
C GLU A 47 -23.90 -9.18 -9.40
N GLY A 48 -23.41 -10.34 -9.89
CA GLY A 48 -22.68 -11.31 -9.06
C GLY A 48 -21.38 -10.74 -8.50
N CYS A 49 -20.63 -9.98 -9.33
CA CYS A 49 -19.41 -9.30 -8.88
C CYS A 49 -19.68 -8.29 -7.78
N ARG A 50 -20.69 -7.44 -7.97
CA ARG A 50 -21.03 -6.36 -7.04
C ARG A 50 -21.36 -6.90 -5.67
N GLY A 51 -22.28 -7.87 -5.58
CA GLY A 51 -22.65 -8.47 -4.30
C GLY A 51 -21.44 -9.08 -3.59
N TYR A 52 -20.64 -9.88 -4.31
CA TYR A 52 -19.45 -10.50 -3.73
C TYR A 52 -18.41 -9.47 -3.25
N TYR A 53 -18.13 -8.43 -4.04
CA TYR A 53 -17.09 -7.46 -3.73
C TYR A 53 -17.53 -6.45 -2.65
N GLU A 54 -18.79 -6.02 -2.66
CA GLU A 54 -19.35 -5.15 -1.62
C GLU A 54 -19.35 -5.85 -0.26
N ASP A 55 -19.67 -7.14 -0.20
CA ASP A 55 -19.58 -7.91 1.05
C ASP A 55 -18.13 -8.09 1.52
N LEU A 56 -17.19 -8.33 0.60
CA LEU A 56 -15.77 -8.45 0.93
C LEU A 56 -15.14 -7.14 1.41
N SER A 57 -15.63 -5.99 0.91
CA SER A 57 -15.06 -4.66 1.16
C SER A 57 -15.88 -3.79 2.13
N ARG A 58 -16.91 -4.37 2.76
CA ARG A 58 -17.75 -3.69 3.75
C ARG A 58 -16.92 -3.27 4.96
N VAL A 59 -17.09 -2.01 5.37
CA VAL A 59 -16.44 -1.45 6.57
C VAL A 59 -17.53 -1.07 7.56
N ASP A 60 -17.82 -1.98 8.48
CA ASP A 60 -18.80 -1.83 9.55
C ASP A 60 -18.28 -2.41 10.88
N GLY A 61 -19.04 -2.23 11.95
CA GLY A 61 -18.72 -2.79 13.27
C GLY A 61 -17.32 -2.41 13.77
N GLU A 62 -16.54 -3.43 14.17
CA GLU A 62 -15.19 -3.25 14.71
C GLU A 62 -14.22 -2.58 13.73
N TYR A 63 -14.45 -2.69 12.41
CA TYR A 63 -13.57 -2.10 11.40
C TYR A 63 -13.59 -0.57 11.43
N LEU A 64 -14.72 0.04 11.83
CA LEU A 64 -14.81 1.49 12.01
C LEU A 64 -13.98 1.95 13.22
N GLU A 65 -13.95 1.16 14.29
CA GLU A 65 -13.15 1.46 15.48
C GLU A 65 -11.65 1.29 15.19
N TRP A 66 -11.28 0.29 14.38
CA TRP A 66 -9.91 0.14 13.88
C TRP A 66 -9.52 1.34 13.02
N ARG A 67 -10.43 1.84 12.17
CA ARG A 67 -10.18 3.01 11.32
C ARG A 67 -9.86 4.26 12.15
N GLU A 68 -10.58 4.51 13.25
CA GLU A 68 -10.28 5.62 14.15
C GLU A 68 -8.86 5.53 14.71
N THR A 69 -8.46 4.32 15.13
CA THR A 69 -7.12 4.05 15.66
C THR A 69 -6.03 4.24 14.60
N VAL A 70 -6.27 3.79 13.37
CA VAL A 70 -5.34 3.99 12.24
C VAL A 70 -5.16 5.47 11.92
N LEU A 71 -6.25 6.25 11.93
CA LEU A 71 -6.18 7.69 11.70
C LEU A 71 -5.43 8.43 12.81
N ALA A 72 -5.63 8.04 14.08
CA ALA A 72 -4.91 8.62 15.20
C ALA A 72 -3.39 8.38 15.15
N LYS A 73 -2.96 7.28 14.51
CA LYS A 73 -1.55 6.92 14.31
C LYS A 73 -1.02 7.21 12.91
N GLN A 74 -1.77 7.94 12.08
CA GLN A 74 -1.37 8.22 10.71
C GLN A 74 -0.08 9.06 10.70
N PRO A 75 1.03 8.56 10.11
CA PRO A 75 2.24 9.37 9.99
C PRO A 75 2.00 10.53 9.02
N PRO A 76 2.76 11.63 9.15
CA PRO A 76 2.71 12.70 8.16
C PRO A 76 3.04 12.13 6.76
N PRO A 77 2.45 12.70 5.69
CA PRO A 77 2.77 12.29 4.32
C PRO A 77 4.27 12.33 4.07
N TRP A 78 4.79 11.34 3.34
CA TRP A 78 6.20 11.30 3.01
C TRP A 78 6.51 12.28 1.88
N ALA A 79 7.62 13.00 2.03
CA ALA A 79 8.27 13.69 0.92
C ALA A 79 9.42 12.82 0.44
N PHE A 80 9.46 12.55 -0.86
CA PHE A 80 10.51 11.75 -1.47
C PHE A 80 11.48 12.64 -2.22
N VAL A 81 12.75 12.35 -2.04
CA VAL A 81 13.84 12.96 -2.79
C VAL A 81 14.03 12.16 -4.07
N GLN A 82 14.12 12.86 -5.19
CA GLN A 82 14.27 12.26 -6.51
C GLN A 82 15.63 12.66 -7.08
N ALA A 83 16.38 11.69 -7.58
CA ALA A 83 17.65 11.93 -8.26
C ALA A 83 17.43 12.70 -9.57
N ASN A 84 18.47 13.41 -10.03
CA ASN A 84 18.51 14.08 -11.33
C ASN A 84 19.52 13.40 -12.24
N THR A 85 19.28 13.45 -13.55
CA THR A 85 20.23 12.98 -14.55
C THR A 85 20.84 14.16 -15.29
N PHE A 86 22.16 14.15 -15.47
CA PHE A 86 22.90 15.17 -16.20
C PHE A 86 23.63 14.53 -17.38
N LEU A 87 23.48 15.12 -18.57
CA LEU A 87 24.21 14.71 -19.78
C LEU A 87 25.50 15.52 -19.86
N ASP A 88 26.64 14.83 -19.99
CA ASP A 88 27.89 15.44 -20.42
C ASP A 88 27.92 15.47 -21.95
N GLU A 89 27.72 16.65 -22.55
CA GLU A 89 27.69 16.80 -24.01
C GLU A 89 29.01 16.45 -24.70
N SER A 90 30.14 16.52 -23.98
CA SER A 90 31.46 16.26 -24.55
C SER A 90 31.76 14.76 -24.67
N THR A 91 31.26 13.95 -23.73
CA THR A 91 31.47 12.50 -23.69
C THR A 91 30.24 11.70 -24.11
N GLY A 92 29.05 12.33 -24.15
CA GLY A 92 27.76 11.68 -24.35
C GLY A 92 27.30 10.85 -23.14
N SER A 93 28.00 10.93 -22.00
CA SER A 93 27.71 10.14 -20.81
C SER A 93 26.60 10.78 -19.96
N VAL A 94 25.75 9.96 -19.36
CA VAL A 94 24.70 10.42 -18.42
C VAL A 94 25.09 10.04 -16.99
N THR A 95 25.09 11.03 -16.09
CA THR A 95 25.36 10.84 -14.67
C THR A 95 24.08 10.97 -13.85
N LEU A 96 23.83 10.04 -12.94
CA LEU A 96 22.77 10.12 -11.93
C LEU A 96 23.31 10.82 -10.68
N LYS A 97 22.71 11.95 -10.31
CA LYS A 97 23.00 12.65 -9.07
C LYS A 97 21.90 12.38 -8.05
N GLU A 98 22.26 11.71 -6.97
CA GLU A 98 21.41 11.50 -5.80
C GLU A 98 21.53 12.66 -4.82
N TYR A 99 20.54 12.80 -3.95
CA TYR A 99 20.47 13.83 -2.92
C TYR A 99 20.06 13.19 -1.59
N ASP A 100 20.45 13.78 -0.48
CA ASP A 100 20.13 13.26 0.85
C ASP A 100 18.63 13.16 1.09
N ALA A 101 18.18 12.13 1.81
CA ALA A 101 16.77 11.92 2.19
C ALA A 101 16.31 12.89 3.31
N ALA A 102 16.49 14.19 3.07
CA ALA A 102 16.19 15.29 3.96
C ALA A 102 15.43 16.41 3.20
N VAL A 103 14.87 17.37 3.93
CA VAL A 103 14.13 18.50 3.34
C VAL A 103 15.01 19.30 2.38
N GLU A 104 16.27 19.51 2.76
CA GLU A 104 17.29 20.18 1.96
C GLU A 104 17.58 19.41 0.67
N GLY A 105 17.62 18.09 0.72
CA GLY A 105 17.79 17.24 -0.46
C GLY A 105 16.60 17.32 -1.41
N VAL A 106 15.36 17.42 -0.89
CA VAL A 106 14.18 17.70 -1.71
C VAL A 106 14.36 19.04 -2.43
N ILE A 107 14.65 20.11 -1.69
CA ILE A 107 14.81 21.46 -2.24
C ILE A 107 15.92 21.48 -3.30
N GLN A 108 17.10 20.94 -2.99
CA GLN A 108 18.24 20.93 -3.89
C GLN A 108 17.95 20.12 -5.16
N SER A 109 17.30 18.95 -5.02
CA SER A 109 16.89 18.13 -6.17
C SER A 109 15.99 18.90 -7.12
N TRP A 110 15.08 19.74 -6.63
CA TRP A 110 14.21 20.56 -7.47
C TRP A 110 14.94 21.76 -8.05
N ALA A 111 15.75 22.46 -7.25
CA ALA A 111 16.51 23.62 -7.68
C ALA A 111 17.45 23.29 -8.86
N GLU A 112 18.09 22.11 -8.83
CA GLU A 112 18.99 21.67 -9.88
C GLU A 112 18.29 20.98 -11.06
N ARG A 113 17.00 20.64 -10.94
CA ARG A 113 16.24 19.93 -11.98
C ARG A 113 15.88 20.80 -13.18
N SER A 114 15.84 22.13 -12.99
CA SER A 114 15.56 23.10 -14.06
C SER A 114 14.28 22.81 -14.86
N VAL A 115 13.20 22.42 -14.16
CA VAL A 115 11.84 22.20 -14.68
C VAL A 115 10.87 23.27 -14.20
#